data_AF-A0A957LSX3-F1
#
_entry.id   AF-A0A957LSX3-F1
#
_cell.length_a   1.000
_cell.length_b   1.000
_cell.length_c   1.000
_cell.angle_alpha   90.00
_cell.angle_beta   90.00
_cell.angle_gamma   90.00
#
_symmetry.space_group_name_H-M   'P 1'
#
loop_
_entity.id
_entity.type
_entity.pdbx_description
1 polymer ?
#
loop_
_entity_poly.entity_id
_entity_poly.type
_entity_poly.pdbx_seq_one_letter_code
_entity_poly.pdbx_strand_id
1 'polypeptide(L)'
;QADIPALVQDLPTEPIALEGGPVAVEPLSTEVEEGQAPDVILRRGPGSEAADAAVAFVVTDEDSDEPKGARLIVMGMSINWLPESVAEVLVRNYADWMFEDK
;
A
#
# COMPACT_ATOMS: atom_id res chain seq x y z
N GLN A 1 6.22 16.03 3.29
CA GLN A 1 4.94 15.32 3.38
C GLN A 1 4.94 14.40 2.19
N ALA A 2 5.29 13.13 2.41
CA ALA A 2 5.20 12.08 1.41
C ALA A 2 3.82 12.13 0.74
N ASP A 3 3.78 12.32 -0.58
CA ASP A 3 2.52 12.40 -1.33
C ASP A 3 1.96 10.98 -1.52
N ILE A 4 1.38 10.43 -0.45
CA ILE A 4 0.72 9.12 -0.45
C ILE A 4 -0.28 8.97 -1.62
N PRO A 5 -1.07 10.00 -2.00
CA PRO A 5 -1.85 9.98 -3.23
C PRO A 5 -1.09 9.57 -4.51
N ALA A 6 0.19 9.92 -4.64
CA ALA A 6 1.01 9.56 -5.80
C ALA A 6 1.23 8.04 -5.91
N LEU A 7 1.26 7.31 -4.78
CA LEU A 7 1.49 5.87 -4.75
C LEU A 7 0.37 5.07 -5.46
N VAL A 8 -0.83 5.63 -5.52
CA VAL A 8 -2.02 5.00 -6.11
C VAL A 8 -2.57 5.77 -7.31
N GLN A 9 -1.78 6.70 -7.84
CA GLN A 9 -2.16 7.48 -9.01
C GLN A 9 -2.35 6.57 -10.24
N ASP A 10 -3.31 6.93 -11.10
CA ASP A 10 -3.65 6.23 -12.34
C ASP A 10 -4.16 4.78 -12.16
N LEU A 11 -4.44 4.37 -10.93
CA LEU A 11 -5.11 3.09 -10.68
C LEU A 11 -6.62 3.18 -11.03
N PRO A 12 -7.24 2.05 -11.41
CA PRO A 12 -8.68 1.98 -11.58
C PRO A 12 -9.44 2.39 -10.31
N THR A 13 -10.53 3.11 -10.47
CA THR A 13 -11.45 3.44 -9.37
C THR A 13 -12.37 2.27 -9.01
N GLU A 14 -12.50 1.30 -9.91
CA GLU A 14 -13.24 0.06 -9.69
C GLU A 14 -12.37 -0.99 -8.98
N PRO A 15 -12.96 -1.92 -8.21
CA PRO A 15 -12.19 -2.97 -7.56
C PRO A 15 -11.36 -3.79 -8.54
N ILE A 16 -10.08 -3.96 -8.23
CA ILE A 16 -9.18 -4.82 -9.01
C ILE A 16 -9.55 -6.28 -8.73
N ALA A 17 -10.06 -6.97 -9.74
CA ALA A 17 -10.34 -8.40 -9.64
C ALA A 17 -9.03 -9.20 -9.64
N LEU A 18 -8.88 -10.09 -8.67
CA LEU A 18 -7.76 -11.03 -8.62
C LEU A 18 -8.15 -12.34 -9.30
N GLU A 19 -7.28 -12.88 -10.14
CA GLU A 19 -7.47 -14.22 -10.69
C GLU A 19 -7.37 -15.27 -9.57
N GLY A 20 -8.36 -16.17 -9.48
CA GLY A 20 -8.41 -17.21 -8.44
C GLY A 20 -9.16 -16.84 -7.16
N GLY A 21 -9.67 -15.60 -7.04
CA GLY A 21 -10.48 -15.16 -5.91
C GLY A 21 -9.67 -14.81 -4.65
N PRO A 22 -10.31 -14.18 -3.64
CA PRO A 22 -9.61 -13.70 -2.46
C PRO A 22 -9.12 -14.87 -1.59
N VAL A 23 -7.82 -14.91 -1.31
CA VAL A 23 -7.26 -15.80 -0.27
C VAL A 23 -7.74 -15.31 1.08
N ALA A 24 -8.23 -16.21 1.93
CA ALA A 24 -8.57 -15.89 3.32
C ALA A 24 -7.32 -15.37 4.04
N VAL A 25 -7.42 -14.20 4.68
CA VAL A 25 -6.37 -13.65 5.52
C VAL A 25 -6.97 -13.19 6.83
N GLU A 26 -6.21 -13.33 7.90
CA GLU A 26 -6.53 -12.64 9.15
C GLU A 26 -6.14 -11.17 8.99
N PRO A 27 -7.03 -10.22 9.32
CA PRO A 27 -6.69 -8.81 9.30
C PRO A 27 -5.49 -8.55 10.21
N LEU A 28 -4.52 -7.75 9.72
CA LEU A 28 -3.50 -7.20 10.61
C LEU A 28 -4.20 -6.34 11.67
N SER A 29 -3.97 -6.66 12.94
CA SER A 29 -4.35 -5.78 14.04
C SER A 29 -3.54 -4.49 13.90
N THR A 30 -4.23 -3.37 13.75
CA THR A 30 -3.62 -2.02 13.73
C THR A 30 -3.62 -1.42 15.13
N GLU A 31 -3.52 -2.22 16.20
CA GLU A 31 -3.19 -1.72 17.53
C GLU A 31 -1.74 -1.22 17.51
N VAL A 32 -1.59 0.01 17.05
CA VAL A 32 -0.33 0.74 17.04
C VAL A 32 -0.41 1.75 18.18
N GLU A 33 0.68 1.92 18.92
CA GLU A 33 0.78 3.03 19.87
C GLU A 33 0.43 4.33 19.12
N GLU A 34 -0.37 5.20 19.75
CA GLU A 34 -0.88 6.43 19.13
C GLU A 34 0.27 7.19 18.45
N GLY A 35 0.17 7.38 17.13
CA GLY A 35 1.15 8.13 16.34
C GLY A 35 2.20 7.31 15.58
N GLN A 36 2.18 5.98 15.63
CA GLN A 36 3.12 5.13 14.85
C GLN A 36 2.44 4.24 13.80
N ALA A 37 1.16 4.47 13.53
CA ALA A 37 0.42 3.64 12.59
C ALA A 37 0.94 3.81 11.16
N PRO A 38 1.16 2.71 10.42
CA PRO A 38 1.55 2.79 9.02
C PRO A 38 0.42 3.38 8.18
N ASP A 39 0.78 4.15 7.15
CA ASP A 39 -0.17 4.70 6.21
C ASP A 39 -0.63 3.63 5.22
N VAL A 40 -1.90 3.23 5.32
CA VAL A 40 -2.48 2.21 4.44
C VAL A 40 -2.80 2.81 3.07
N ILE A 41 -2.14 2.30 2.03
CA ILE A 41 -2.29 2.79 0.64
C ILE A 41 -3.29 1.96 -0.17
N LEU A 42 -3.38 0.65 0.09
CA LEU A 42 -4.37 -0.23 -0.55
C LEU A 42 -5.05 -1.08 0.51
N ARG A 43 -6.36 -1.26 0.36
CA ARG A 43 -7.19 -2.16 1.16
C ARG A 43 -7.83 -3.20 0.27
N ARG A 44 -8.33 -4.26 0.89
CA ARG A 44 -9.14 -5.24 0.18
C ARG A 44 -10.46 -4.60 -0.32
N GLY A 45 -11.02 -5.19 -1.37
CA GLY A 45 -12.30 -4.75 -1.91
C GLY A 45 -13.49 -5.22 -1.06
N PRO A 46 -14.69 -4.64 -1.27
CA PRO A 46 -15.90 -4.96 -0.53
C PRO A 46 -16.39 -6.42 -0.71
N GLY A 47 -15.88 -7.14 -1.71
CA GLY A 47 -16.16 -8.57 -1.92
C GLY A 47 -15.32 -9.52 -1.04
N SER A 48 -14.42 -9.01 -0.21
CA SER A 48 -13.61 -9.80 0.73
C SER A 48 -14.27 -9.85 2.10
N GLU A 49 -14.21 -11.01 2.78
CA GLU A 49 -14.62 -11.16 4.20
C GLU A 49 -13.83 -10.26 5.15
N ALA A 50 -12.65 -9.80 4.72
CA ALA A 50 -11.79 -8.84 5.41
C ALA A 50 -11.58 -7.57 4.57
N ALA A 51 -12.66 -6.87 4.19
CA ALA A 51 -12.60 -5.71 3.30
C ALA A 51 -11.67 -4.59 3.80
N ASP A 52 -11.60 -4.36 5.12
CA ASP A 52 -10.79 -3.28 5.68
C ASP A 52 -9.31 -3.65 5.87
N ALA A 53 -8.92 -4.91 5.62
CA ALA A 53 -7.55 -5.34 5.80
C ALA A 53 -6.61 -4.65 4.80
N ALA A 54 -5.48 -4.15 5.32
CA ALA A 54 -4.44 -3.53 4.51
C ALA A 54 -3.82 -4.56 3.54
N VAL A 55 -3.75 -4.19 2.26
CA VAL A 55 -3.05 -4.93 1.21
C VAL A 55 -1.66 -4.33 1.01
N ALA A 56 -1.53 -3.02 1.10
CA ALA A 56 -0.25 -2.36 1.11
C ALA A 56 -0.28 -1.15 2.04
N PHE A 57 0.85 -0.90 2.68
CA PHE A 57 1.05 0.23 3.57
C PHE A 57 2.47 0.76 3.46
N VAL A 58 2.67 2.00 3.89
CA VAL A 58 3.98 2.64 3.95
C VAL A 58 4.33 3.04 5.36
N VAL A 59 5.63 3.06 5.62
CA VAL A 59 6.23 3.58 6.85
C VAL A 59 7.31 4.57 6.44
N THR A 60 7.30 5.75 7.05
CA THR A 60 8.34 6.76 6.86
C THR A 60 8.92 7.19 8.20
N ASP A 61 10.12 7.77 8.18
CA ASP A 61 10.71 8.41 9.36
C ASP A 61 10.45 9.93 9.41
N GLU A 62 9.52 10.46 8.60
CA GLU A 62 9.27 11.91 8.49
C GLU A 62 8.87 12.54 9.83
N ASP A 63 8.11 11.82 10.66
CA ASP A 63 7.63 12.26 11.98
C ASP A 63 8.57 11.88 13.13
N SER A 64 9.76 11.34 12.84
CA SER A 64 10.76 11.04 13.87
C SER A 64 11.50 12.31 14.33
N ASP A 65 12.09 12.28 15.52
CA ASP A 65 12.90 13.39 16.05
C ASP A 65 14.10 13.76 15.15
N GLU A 66 14.58 12.81 14.33
CA GLU A 66 15.70 12.99 13.40
C GLU A 66 15.42 12.32 12.03
N PRO A 67 14.59 12.92 11.15
CA PRO A 67 14.20 12.30 9.90
C PRO A 67 15.42 12.13 8.97
N LYS A 68 15.69 10.89 8.54
CA LYS A 68 16.74 10.55 7.55
C LYS A 68 16.16 10.34 6.15
N GLY A 69 14.84 10.29 6.01
CA GLY A 69 14.20 9.94 4.74
C GLY A 69 14.08 8.46 4.49
N ALA A 70 14.10 7.66 5.54
CA ALA A 70 13.76 6.26 5.42
C ALA A 70 12.31 6.13 4.93
N ARG A 71 12.15 5.31 3.89
CA ARG A 71 10.88 4.97 3.26
C ARG A 71 10.81 3.45 3.17
N LEU A 72 9.70 2.87 3.61
CA LEU A 72 9.42 1.44 3.50
C LEU A 72 8.01 1.27 2.93
N ILE A 73 7.91 0.42 1.90
CA ILE A 73 6.64 -0.04 1.34
C ILE A 73 6.52 -1.53 1.66
N VAL A 74 5.40 -1.94 2.25
CA VAL A 74 5.08 -3.35 2.49
C VAL A 74 3.84 -3.71 1.68
N MET A 75 3.96 -4.75 0.86
CA MET A 75 2.85 -5.35 0.13
C MET A 75 2.55 -6.73 0.73
N GLY A 76 1.32 -6.92 1.23
CA GLY A 76 0.84 -8.15 1.86
C GLY A 76 0.43 -9.24 0.86
N MET A 77 0.68 -9.03 -0.44
CA MET A 77 0.43 -10.01 -1.49
C MET A 77 1.49 -9.90 -2.58
N SER A 78 1.56 -10.90 -3.46
CA SER A 78 2.46 -10.86 -4.59
C SER A 78 1.95 -9.88 -5.65
N ILE A 79 2.83 -9.01 -6.15
CA ILE A 79 2.47 -8.01 -7.17
C ILE A 79 2.04 -8.64 -8.49
N ASN A 80 2.57 -9.83 -8.82
CA ASN A 80 2.22 -10.58 -10.02
C ASN A 80 0.83 -11.24 -9.99
N TRP A 81 0.09 -11.14 -8.87
CA TRP A 81 -1.31 -11.57 -8.78
C TRP A 81 -2.28 -10.48 -9.25
N LEU A 82 -1.78 -9.25 -9.43
CA LEU A 82 -2.55 -8.17 -10.01
C LEU A 82 -2.54 -8.29 -11.53
N PRO A 83 -3.56 -7.74 -12.22
CA PRO A 83 -3.49 -7.54 -13.66
C PRO A 83 -2.22 -6.79 -14.04
N GLU A 84 -1.57 -7.20 -15.13
CA GLU A 84 -0.26 -6.66 -15.56
C GLU A 84 -0.26 -5.12 -15.62
N SER A 85 -1.32 -4.53 -16.20
CA SER A 85 -1.46 -3.07 -16.30
C SER A 85 -1.53 -2.37 -14.92
N VAL A 86 -2.06 -3.04 -13.90
CA VAL A 86 -2.13 -2.52 -12.53
C VAL A 86 -0.78 -2.67 -11.85
N ALA A 87 -0.15 -3.85 -12.00
CA ALA A 87 1.17 -4.12 -11.44
C ALA A 87 2.22 -3.13 -11.96
N GLU A 88 2.25 -2.86 -13.26
CA GLU A 88 3.20 -1.91 -13.87
C GLU A 88 3.04 -0.49 -13.31
N VAL A 89 1.80 -0.01 -13.17
CA VAL A 89 1.52 1.31 -12.60
C VAL A 89 1.98 1.38 -11.15
N LEU A 90 1.68 0.37 -10.33
CA LEU A 90 2.13 0.34 -8.93
C LEU A 90 3.66 0.31 -8.83
N VAL A 91 4.34 -0.53 -9.61
CA VAL A 91 5.82 -0.57 -9.62
C VAL A 91 6.39 0.80 -9.96
N ARG A 92 5.86 1.44 -11.00
CA ARG A 92 6.30 2.77 -11.42
C ARG A 92 6.08 3.80 -10.31
N ASN A 93 4.86 3.92 -9.79
CA ASN A 93 4.52 4.88 -8.75
C ASN A 93 5.36 4.66 -7.47
N TYR A 94 5.58 3.40 -7.09
CA TYR A 94 6.39 3.07 -5.92
C TYR A 94 7.86 3.37 -6.15
N ALA A 95 8.40 3.08 -7.34
CA ALA A 95 9.77 3.45 -7.69
C ALA A 95 9.93 4.97 -7.69
N ASP A 96 9.02 5.69 -8.34
CA ASP A 96 9.04 7.16 -8.40
C ASP A 96 9.01 7.75 -6.98
N TRP A 97 8.12 7.27 -6.12
CA TRP A 97 8.07 7.72 -4.72
C TRP A 97 9.31 7.32 -3.90
N MET A 98 9.90 6.16 -4.15
CA MET A 98 11.14 5.75 -3.46
C MET A 98 12.35 6.58 -3.89
N PHE A 99 12.37 7.05 -5.14
CA PHE A 99 13.48 7.80 -5.74
C PHE A 99 13.21 9.30 -5.91
N GLU A 100 12.05 9.79 -5.47
CA GLU A 100 11.74 11.22 -5.49
C GLU A 100 12.77 11.97 -4.63
N ASP A 101 13.60 12.78 -5.29
CA ASP A 101 14.64 13.60 -4.67
C ASP A 101 14.00 14.50 -3.60
N LYS A 102 14.65 14.55 -2.43
CA LYS A 102 14.25 15.40 -1.31
C LYS A 102 14.64 16.87 -1.49
#